data_AF-A0A651F3I0-F1
#
_entry.id   AF-A0A651F3I0-F1
#
_cell.length_a   1.000
_cell.length_b   1.000
_cell.length_c   1.000
_cell.angle_alpha   90.00
_cell.angle_beta   90.00
_cell.angle_gamma   90.00
#
_symmetry.space_group_name_H-M   'P 1'
#
loop_
_entity.id
_entity.type
_entity.pdbx_description
1 polymer ?
#
loop_
_entity_poly.entity_id
_entity_poly.type
_entity_poly.pdbx_seq_one_letter_code
_entity_poly.pdbx_strand_id
1 'polypeptide(L)'
;MKNILFLLIFTQVLSSVLHGQENERDPNWILGIETGAIFQPNTEMTQNRFQGGRVPIGVNAYVHYRLNEIWGLRASIFGGFNHGQSNDVFFEGRYGSGSLTLVLDALKFLRVDSRNNLEFDFGLGGMLFSADLYELSTRRLISRAPSPLGNLSPIPIINAGVRYRFMVYENLHFNVGLLTHFAPTDNRLDAFIGSERMDWLLTPTLGLSYSLSTPKRGEVFISNKDKLSLERALTDTEIELAKAQDEANLRQREINVIREDFKMEIDALTYERDSLAKLLEDGVQSSKPVAEAAPSDKKWLVIVGSYPSEAMARSFISETALDKSNMSIRFSEEKGVYRVIHSSFEGQTEALRVRDRVREVVSDAWIIFW
;
A
#
# COMPACT_ATOMS: atom_id res chain seq x y z
N MET A 1 -17.09 15.98 -38.82
CA MET A 1 -17.50 16.37 -37.44
C MET A 1 -17.74 15.17 -36.51
N LYS A 2 -18.56 14.16 -36.85
CA LYS A 2 -18.85 13.02 -35.95
C LYS A 2 -17.61 12.23 -35.47
N ASN A 3 -16.62 12.01 -36.33
CA ASN A 3 -15.41 11.25 -35.97
C ASN A 3 -14.45 12.02 -35.04
N ILE A 4 -14.49 13.35 -35.05
CA ILE A 4 -13.64 14.20 -34.19
C ILE A 4 -14.17 14.18 -32.75
N LEU A 5 -15.50 14.21 -32.58
CA LEU A 5 -16.13 14.14 -31.26
C LEU A 5 -15.85 12.80 -30.56
N PHE A 6 -15.92 11.70 -31.32
CA PHE A 6 -15.62 10.36 -30.77
C PHE A 6 -14.16 10.23 -30.32
N LEU A 7 -13.22 10.76 -31.11
CA LEU A 7 -11.80 10.76 -30.78
C LEU A 7 -11.48 11.61 -29.53
N LEU A 8 -12.15 12.76 -29.39
CA LEU A 8 -12.02 13.64 -28.23
C LEU A 8 -12.56 13.00 -26.95
N ILE A 9 -13.72 12.33 -27.03
CA ILE A 9 -14.28 11.59 -25.89
C ILE A 9 -13.32 10.46 -25.49
N PHE A 10 -12.81 9.71 -26.47
CA PHE A 10 -11.89 8.59 -26.20
C PHE A 10 -10.56 9.04 -25.60
N THR A 11 -9.98 10.14 -26.09
CA THR A 11 -8.73 10.70 -25.53
C THR A 11 -8.93 11.29 -24.14
N GLN A 12 -10.06 11.94 -23.87
CA GLN A 12 -10.38 12.40 -22.52
C GLN A 12 -10.57 11.24 -21.54
N VAL A 13 -11.26 10.17 -21.93
CA VAL A 13 -11.39 8.95 -21.11
C VAL A 13 -10.01 8.37 -20.81
N LEU A 14 -9.15 8.21 -21.82
CA LEU A 14 -7.80 7.65 -21.62
C LEU A 14 -6.94 8.52 -20.69
N SER A 15 -6.96 9.84 -20.87
CA SER A 15 -6.16 10.76 -20.06
C SER A 15 -6.60 10.82 -18.59
N SER A 16 -7.91 10.74 -18.34
CA SER A 16 -8.50 10.77 -16.99
C SER A 16 -8.38 9.44 -16.25
N VAL A 17 -8.30 8.31 -16.97
CA VAL A 17 -7.94 7.02 -16.38
C VAL A 17 -6.47 6.99 -15.94
N LEU A 18 -5.58 7.66 -16.68
CA LEU A 18 -4.15 7.67 -16.38
C LEU A 18 -3.74 8.66 -15.26
N HIS A 19 -4.53 9.68 -14.97
CA HIS A 19 -4.20 10.73 -13.97
C HIS A 19 -5.00 10.62 -12.65
N GLY A 20 -5.93 9.67 -12.52
CA GLY A 20 -6.94 9.66 -11.45
C GLY A 20 -6.59 8.94 -10.13
N GLN A 21 -5.34 8.94 -9.67
CA GLN A 21 -4.92 8.13 -8.50
C GLN A 21 -4.84 8.83 -7.13
N GLU A 22 -5.18 10.11 -6.98
CA GLU A 22 -4.92 10.82 -5.69
C GLU A 22 -6.12 11.20 -4.81
N ASN A 23 -7.38 10.94 -5.21
CA ASN A 23 -8.52 11.24 -4.33
C ASN A 23 -8.94 10.04 -3.46
N GLU A 24 -8.32 9.93 -2.28
CA GLU A 24 -8.47 8.87 -1.27
C GLU A 24 -9.88 8.69 -0.65
N ARG A 25 -10.90 9.46 -1.05
CA ARG A 25 -12.18 9.51 -0.31
C ARG A 25 -13.35 8.77 -0.95
N ASP A 26 -13.31 8.45 -2.23
CA ASP A 26 -14.46 7.86 -2.90
C ASP A 26 -14.39 6.31 -2.92
N PRO A 27 -15.49 5.62 -2.56
CA PRO A 27 -15.54 4.16 -2.60
C PRO A 27 -15.37 3.67 -4.03
N ASN A 28 -14.34 2.87 -4.24
CA ASN A 28 -14.00 2.35 -5.57
C ASN A 28 -14.96 1.26 -6.04
N TRP A 29 -15.62 0.55 -5.14
CA TRP A 29 -16.51 -0.57 -5.47
C TRP A 29 -17.92 -0.30 -4.96
N ILE A 30 -18.91 -0.54 -5.81
CA ILE A 30 -20.33 -0.39 -5.50
C ILE A 30 -21.05 -1.67 -5.91
N LEU A 31 -21.69 -2.32 -4.95
CA LEU A 31 -22.54 -3.49 -5.18
C LEU A 31 -23.98 -3.02 -5.25
N GLY A 32 -24.77 -3.50 -6.20
CA GLY A 32 -26.18 -3.12 -6.26
C GLY A 32 -27.11 -4.22 -6.73
N ILE A 33 -28.35 -4.09 -6.29
CA ILE A 33 -29.47 -4.92 -6.72
C ILE A 33 -30.66 -4.02 -7.02
N GLU A 34 -31.28 -4.29 -8.16
CA GLU A 34 -32.41 -3.54 -8.70
C GLU A 34 -33.47 -4.52 -9.18
N THR A 35 -34.73 -4.11 -9.07
CA THR A 35 -35.86 -4.83 -9.65
C THR A 35 -36.71 -3.85 -10.45
N GLY A 36 -37.37 -4.35 -11.49
CA GLY A 36 -38.14 -3.49 -12.38
C GLY A 36 -39.15 -4.26 -13.20
N ALA A 37 -40.19 -3.58 -13.64
CA ALA A 37 -41.14 -4.16 -14.59
C ALA A 37 -40.52 -4.18 -15.99
N ILE A 38 -40.72 -5.26 -16.74
CA ILE A 38 -40.18 -5.39 -18.10
C ILE A 38 -41.25 -4.99 -19.10
N PHE A 39 -40.89 -4.14 -20.06
CA PHE A 39 -41.74 -3.72 -21.16
C PHE A 39 -41.04 -3.98 -22.49
N GLN A 40 -41.81 -4.32 -23.51
CA GLN A 40 -41.35 -4.37 -24.90
C GLN A 40 -42.11 -3.29 -25.67
N PRO A 41 -41.48 -2.17 -26.05
CA PRO A 41 -42.21 -1.09 -26.73
C PRO A 41 -42.68 -1.46 -28.14
N ASN A 42 -41.97 -2.37 -28.81
CA ASN A 42 -42.17 -2.67 -30.23
C ASN A 42 -43.09 -3.87 -30.50
N THR A 43 -43.76 -4.40 -29.47
CA THR A 43 -44.65 -5.54 -29.64
C THR A 43 -46.10 -5.10 -29.90
N GLU A 44 -46.82 -5.87 -30.71
CA GLU A 44 -48.27 -5.68 -30.95
C GLU A 44 -49.11 -6.10 -29.72
N MET A 45 -48.44 -6.62 -28.68
CA MET A 45 -49.01 -7.17 -27.46
C MET A 45 -49.45 -6.08 -26.46
N THR A 46 -50.44 -5.27 -26.84
CA THR A 46 -50.90 -4.10 -26.05
C THR A 46 -52.01 -4.39 -25.03
N GLN A 47 -52.52 -5.63 -24.96
CA GLN A 47 -53.69 -5.96 -24.14
C GLN A 47 -53.33 -6.65 -22.82
N ASN A 48 -54.24 -6.58 -21.84
CA ASN A 48 -54.12 -7.27 -20.55
C ASN A 48 -55.40 -8.06 -20.17
N ARG A 49 -55.85 -8.99 -21.03
CA ARG A 49 -57.08 -9.79 -20.86
C ARG A 49 -56.85 -11.22 -20.34
N PHE A 50 -55.63 -11.74 -20.43
CA PHE A 50 -55.28 -13.13 -20.14
C PHE A 50 -55.30 -13.37 -18.64
N GLN A 51 -56.24 -14.21 -18.20
CA GLN A 51 -56.34 -14.65 -16.81
C GLN A 51 -55.24 -15.70 -16.55
N GLY A 52 -54.18 -15.28 -15.86
CA GLY A 52 -53.00 -16.11 -15.57
C GLY A 52 -51.66 -15.43 -15.89
N GLY A 53 -51.68 -14.23 -16.49
CA GLY A 53 -50.48 -13.43 -16.72
C GLY A 53 -49.76 -13.07 -15.43
N ARG A 54 -48.43 -13.03 -15.47
CA ARG A 54 -47.56 -13.01 -14.29
C ARG A 54 -47.02 -11.66 -13.79
N VAL A 55 -47.46 -10.45 -14.12
CA VAL A 55 -46.64 -9.21 -13.88
C VAL A 55 -45.18 -9.30 -14.39
N PRO A 56 -44.86 -8.72 -15.56
CA PRO A 56 -43.49 -8.72 -16.06
C PRO A 56 -42.53 -8.12 -15.03
N ILE A 57 -41.50 -8.86 -14.65
CA ILE A 57 -40.52 -8.41 -13.65
C ILE A 57 -39.13 -8.94 -13.98
N GLY A 58 -38.14 -8.10 -13.73
CA GLY A 58 -36.73 -8.42 -13.80
C GLY A 58 -36.01 -8.04 -12.51
N VAL A 59 -34.89 -8.71 -12.29
CA VAL A 59 -33.92 -8.42 -11.22
C VAL A 59 -32.56 -8.25 -11.88
N ASN A 60 -31.88 -7.17 -11.53
CA ASN A 60 -30.54 -6.83 -12.00
C ASN A 60 -29.61 -6.75 -10.79
N ALA A 61 -28.55 -7.54 -10.77
CA ALA A 61 -27.48 -7.44 -9.78
C ALA A 61 -26.20 -7.00 -10.49
N TYR A 62 -25.44 -6.10 -9.86
CA TYR A 62 -24.25 -5.53 -10.49
C TYR A 62 -23.14 -5.21 -9.51
N VAL A 63 -21.93 -5.19 -10.07
CA VAL A 63 -20.71 -4.67 -9.45
C VAL A 63 -20.23 -3.50 -10.31
N HIS A 64 -20.09 -2.34 -9.69
CA HIS A 64 -19.62 -1.11 -10.33
C HIS A 64 -18.30 -0.69 -9.69
N TYR A 65 -17.26 -0.64 -10.51
CA TYR A 65 -15.95 -0.11 -10.16
C TYR A 65 -15.80 1.33 -10.67
N ARG A 66 -15.54 2.29 -9.79
CA ARG A 66 -15.24 3.68 -10.20
C ARG A 66 -13.80 3.76 -10.69
N LEU A 67 -13.61 4.25 -11.91
CA LEU A 67 -12.29 4.51 -12.48
C LEU A 67 -11.77 5.88 -12.02
N ASN A 68 -12.68 6.85 -11.92
CA ASN A 68 -12.47 8.18 -11.35
C ASN A 68 -13.83 8.76 -10.92
N GLU A 69 -13.88 10.05 -10.61
CA GLU A 69 -15.13 10.73 -10.19
C GLU A 69 -16.21 10.78 -11.28
N ILE A 70 -15.83 10.67 -12.56
CA ILE A 70 -16.73 10.83 -13.71
C ILE A 70 -17.07 9.47 -14.34
N TRP A 71 -16.09 8.58 -14.42
CA TRP A 71 -16.18 7.34 -15.17
C TRP A 71 -16.11 6.12 -14.26
N GLY A 72 -16.88 5.11 -14.62
CA GLY A 72 -16.84 3.81 -13.98
C GLY A 72 -17.10 2.67 -14.95
N LEU A 73 -16.80 1.45 -14.51
CA LEU A 73 -17.05 0.22 -15.23
C LEU A 73 -18.02 -0.63 -14.42
N ARG A 74 -19.10 -1.10 -15.03
CA ARG A 74 -20.13 -1.89 -14.36
C ARG A 74 -20.32 -3.23 -15.06
N ALA A 75 -20.11 -4.31 -14.32
CA ALA A 75 -20.50 -5.65 -14.70
C ALA A 75 -21.87 -5.95 -14.09
N SER A 76 -22.81 -6.47 -14.88
CA SER A 76 -24.17 -6.77 -14.42
C SER A 76 -24.66 -8.12 -14.90
N ILE A 77 -25.53 -8.72 -14.07
CA ILE A 77 -26.32 -9.90 -14.40
C ILE A 77 -27.80 -9.54 -14.22
N PHE A 78 -28.61 -9.85 -15.22
CA PHE A 78 -30.04 -9.58 -15.21
C PHE A 78 -30.81 -10.87 -15.47
N GLY A 79 -31.92 -11.05 -14.78
CA GLY A 79 -32.82 -12.18 -14.97
C GLY A 79 -34.26 -11.73 -14.80
N GLY A 80 -35.15 -12.21 -15.66
CA GLY A 80 -36.55 -11.80 -15.59
C GLY A 80 -37.45 -12.59 -16.50
N PHE A 81 -38.73 -12.30 -16.40
CA PHE A 81 -39.75 -12.83 -17.27
C PHE A 81 -40.68 -11.72 -17.74
N ASN A 82 -41.12 -11.83 -18.99
CA ASN A 82 -42.03 -10.91 -19.63
C ASN A 82 -43.21 -11.70 -20.21
N HIS A 83 -44.33 -11.04 -20.42
CA HIS A 83 -45.42 -11.58 -21.21
C HIS A 83 -46.22 -10.43 -21.78
N GLY A 84 -47.03 -10.74 -22.77
CA GLY A 84 -47.96 -9.81 -23.37
C GLY A 84 -49.00 -10.57 -24.16
N GLN A 85 -50.06 -9.89 -24.57
CA GLN A 85 -51.06 -10.49 -25.43
C GLN A 85 -51.59 -9.52 -26.48
N SER A 86 -52.08 -10.10 -27.57
CA SER A 86 -52.95 -9.46 -28.54
C SER A 86 -54.38 -10.04 -28.42
N ASN A 87 -55.21 -9.84 -29.44
CA ASN A 87 -56.57 -10.40 -29.47
C ASN A 87 -56.58 -11.94 -29.49
N ASP A 88 -55.62 -12.55 -30.18
CA ASP A 88 -55.67 -13.98 -30.54
C ASP A 88 -54.51 -14.79 -29.94
N VAL A 89 -53.45 -14.11 -29.48
CA VAL A 89 -52.24 -14.76 -28.98
C VAL A 89 -51.74 -14.13 -27.69
N PHE A 90 -51.02 -14.91 -26.91
CA PHE A 90 -50.32 -14.50 -25.69
C PHE A 90 -48.92 -15.10 -25.72
N PHE A 91 -47.89 -14.34 -25.33
CA PHE A 91 -46.52 -14.86 -25.23
C PHE A 91 -46.01 -14.84 -23.79
N GLU A 92 -45.11 -15.78 -23.48
CA GLU A 92 -44.31 -15.79 -22.26
C GLU A 92 -42.82 -15.81 -22.62
N GLY A 93 -42.09 -14.81 -22.16
CA GLY A 93 -40.64 -14.69 -22.32
C GLY A 93 -39.89 -14.86 -21.01
N ARG A 94 -38.73 -15.51 -21.06
CA ARG A 94 -37.76 -15.66 -19.97
C ARG A 94 -36.40 -15.21 -20.47
N TYR A 95 -35.72 -14.40 -19.67
CA TYR A 95 -34.46 -13.76 -20.05
C TYR A 95 -33.45 -13.91 -18.93
N GLY A 96 -32.19 -14.13 -19.31
CA GLY A 96 -31.03 -13.99 -18.46
C GLY A 96 -29.92 -13.33 -19.25
N SER A 97 -29.34 -12.23 -18.78
CA SER A 97 -28.24 -11.55 -19.47
C SER A 97 -27.06 -11.27 -18.55
N GLY A 98 -25.89 -11.18 -19.16
CA GLY A 98 -24.66 -10.69 -18.54
C GLY A 98 -24.08 -9.57 -19.41
N SER A 99 -23.63 -8.48 -18.80
CA SER A 99 -23.09 -7.35 -19.55
C SER A 99 -21.97 -6.60 -18.84
N LEU A 100 -21.18 -5.90 -19.65
CA LEU A 100 -20.16 -4.96 -19.21
C LEU A 100 -20.49 -3.59 -19.81
N THR A 101 -20.59 -2.58 -18.94
CA THR A 101 -21.04 -1.22 -19.29
C THR A 101 -20.06 -0.18 -18.79
N LEU A 102 -19.82 0.85 -19.60
CA LEU A 102 -19.17 2.08 -19.19
C LEU A 102 -20.22 2.99 -18.57
N VAL A 103 -19.92 3.54 -17.40
CA VAL A 103 -20.81 4.41 -16.63
C VAL A 103 -20.23 5.82 -16.63
N LEU A 104 -21.05 6.81 -16.98
CA LEU A 104 -20.76 8.24 -16.90
C LEU A 104 -21.63 8.87 -15.81
N ASP A 105 -21.01 9.47 -14.80
CA ASP A 105 -21.70 10.33 -13.84
C ASP A 105 -21.82 11.75 -14.42
N ALA A 106 -23.02 12.09 -14.89
CA ALA A 106 -23.31 13.38 -15.49
C ALA A 106 -23.25 14.54 -14.49
N LEU A 107 -23.60 14.32 -13.22
CA LEU A 107 -23.50 15.40 -12.23
C LEU A 107 -22.04 15.77 -11.99
N LYS A 108 -21.16 14.77 -11.88
CA LYS A 108 -19.72 14.98 -11.70
C LYS A 108 -19.06 15.53 -12.97
N PHE A 109 -19.46 15.04 -14.16
CA PHE A 109 -19.03 15.61 -15.44
C PHE A 109 -19.36 17.11 -15.56
N LEU A 110 -20.54 17.53 -15.10
CA LEU A 110 -20.98 18.92 -15.08
C LEU A 110 -20.45 19.71 -13.87
N ARG A 111 -19.57 19.11 -13.06
CA ARG A 111 -18.99 19.71 -11.83
C ARG A 111 -20.04 20.18 -10.83
N VAL A 112 -21.18 19.50 -10.77
CA VAL A 112 -22.21 19.75 -9.77
C VAL A 112 -21.78 19.05 -8.47
N ASP A 113 -21.55 19.84 -7.42
CA ASP A 113 -21.26 19.32 -6.09
C ASP A 113 -22.53 18.73 -5.47
N SER A 114 -22.70 17.43 -5.65
CA SER A 114 -23.82 16.65 -5.14
C SER A 114 -23.33 15.35 -4.56
N ARG A 115 -24.02 14.89 -3.50
CA ARG A 115 -23.87 13.55 -2.92
C ARG A 115 -24.62 12.48 -3.71
N ASN A 116 -25.53 12.91 -4.58
CA ASN A 116 -26.27 12.03 -5.49
C ASN A 116 -25.50 11.86 -6.80
N ASN A 117 -25.86 10.84 -7.57
CA ASN A 117 -25.26 10.58 -8.89
C ASN A 117 -26.37 10.45 -9.95
N LEU A 118 -26.16 11.05 -11.11
CA LEU A 118 -26.95 10.78 -12.31
C LEU A 118 -26.05 10.04 -13.28
N GLU A 119 -26.28 8.74 -13.41
CA GLU A 119 -25.46 7.84 -14.19
C GLU A 119 -26.11 7.52 -15.52
N PHE A 120 -25.34 7.65 -16.59
CA PHE A 120 -25.65 7.09 -17.90
C PHE A 120 -24.76 5.89 -18.13
N ASP A 121 -25.32 4.75 -18.49
CA ASP A 121 -24.55 3.55 -18.78
C ASP A 121 -24.77 3.08 -20.22
N PHE A 122 -23.69 2.62 -20.85
CA PHE A 122 -23.70 2.08 -22.20
C PHE A 122 -22.71 0.93 -22.30
N GLY A 123 -23.10 -0.17 -22.93
CA GLY A 123 -22.20 -1.32 -23.06
C GLY A 123 -22.73 -2.47 -23.86
N LEU A 124 -22.02 -3.59 -23.76
CA LEU A 124 -22.27 -4.80 -24.53
C LEU A 124 -22.44 -5.99 -23.60
N GLY A 125 -23.18 -6.99 -24.06
CA GLY A 125 -23.41 -8.20 -23.30
C GLY A 125 -23.93 -9.35 -24.15
N GLY A 126 -24.31 -10.42 -23.46
CA GLY A 126 -25.05 -11.54 -24.03
C GLY A 126 -26.33 -11.77 -23.25
N MET A 127 -27.39 -12.20 -23.94
CA MET A 127 -28.65 -12.63 -23.35
C MET A 127 -28.97 -14.05 -23.78
N LEU A 128 -29.36 -14.87 -22.81
CA LEU A 128 -30.04 -16.14 -22.99
C LEU A 128 -31.54 -15.88 -22.88
N PHE A 129 -32.31 -16.28 -23.88
CA PHE A 129 -33.77 -16.11 -23.83
C PHE A 129 -34.53 -17.35 -24.28
N SER A 130 -35.77 -17.44 -23.82
CA SER A 130 -36.78 -18.41 -24.27
C SER A 130 -38.13 -17.71 -24.29
N ALA A 131 -38.85 -17.78 -25.40
CA ALA A 131 -40.15 -17.19 -25.58
C ALA A 131 -41.11 -18.21 -26.19
N ASP A 132 -42.28 -18.38 -25.57
CA ASP A 132 -43.35 -19.28 -26.01
C ASP A 132 -44.55 -18.43 -26.42
N LEU A 133 -45.10 -18.68 -27.62
CA LEU A 133 -46.30 -18.04 -28.14
C LEU A 133 -47.47 -19.04 -28.13
N TYR A 134 -48.57 -18.65 -27.50
CA TYR A 134 -49.77 -19.46 -27.34
C TYR A 134 -50.96 -18.83 -28.04
N GLU A 135 -51.85 -19.67 -28.54
CA GLU A 135 -53.19 -19.28 -28.96
C GLU A 135 -54.04 -18.97 -27.72
N LEU A 136 -54.65 -17.79 -27.66
CA LEU A 136 -55.33 -17.30 -26.45
C LEU A 136 -56.54 -18.16 -26.08
N SER A 137 -57.29 -18.62 -27.08
CA SER A 137 -58.54 -19.39 -26.92
C SER A 137 -58.29 -20.85 -26.50
N THR A 138 -57.32 -21.52 -27.12
CA THR A 138 -57.06 -22.96 -26.93
C THR A 138 -55.89 -23.24 -25.99
N ARG A 139 -55.06 -22.23 -25.69
CA ARG A 139 -53.77 -22.36 -24.99
C ARG A 139 -52.79 -23.29 -25.69
N ARG A 140 -52.99 -23.56 -26.99
CA ARG A 140 -52.08 -24.37 -27.78
C ARG A 140 -50.82 -23.55 -28.10
N LEU A 141 -49.65 -24.15 -27.93
CA LEU A 141 -48.38 -23.57 -28.36
C LEU A 141 -48.37 -23.40 -29.88
N ILE A 142 -48.22 -22.16 -30.36
CA ILE A 142 -48.11 -21.80 -31.77
C ILE A 142 -46.65 -21.81 -32.21
N SER A 143 -45.80 -21.15 -31.42
CA SER A 143 -44.40 -20.89 -31.75
C SER A 143 -43.56 -20.91 -30.48
N ARG A 144 -42.29 -21.27 -30.62
CA ARG A 144 -41.28 -21.18 -29.57
C ARG A 144 -39.99 -20.63 -30.18
N ALA A 145 -39.41 -19.65 -29.49
CA ALA A 145 -38.12 -19.07 -29.81
C ALA A 145 -37.17 -19.30 -28.61
N PRO A 146 -36.07 -20.04 -28.78
CA PRO A 146 -35.62 -20.71 -30.00
C PRO A 146 -36.30 -22.04 -30.30
N SER A 147 -36.05 -22.57 -31.51
CA SER A 147 -36.56 -23.86 -32.01
C SER A 147 -36.55 -25.00 -30.97
N PRO A 148 -37.48 -25.99 -31.03
CA PRO A 148 -37.81 -26.92 -29.95
C PRO A 148 -36.67 -27.79 -29.38
N LEU A 149 -35.50 -27.81 -30.02
CA LEU A 149 -34.33 -28.60 -29.61
C LEU A 149 -33.47 -27.91 -28.53
N GLY A 150 -33.73 -26.63 -28.19
CA GLY A 150 -32.97 -25.89 -27.19
C GLY A 150 -33.86 -25.14 -26.19
N ASN A 151 -33.45 -25.14 -24.91
CA ASN A 151 -34.19 -24.44 -23.85
C ASN A 151 -33.93 -22.93 -23.81
N LEU A 152 -32.80 -22.45 -24.31
CA LEU A 152 -32.41 -21.03 -24.31
C LEU A 152 -31.58 -20.71 -25.57
N SER A 153 -31.74 -19.51 -26.12
CA SER A 153 -30.90 -19.01 -27.21
C SER A 153 -30.00 -17.86 -26.77
N PRO A 154 -28.69 -17.93 -27.07
CA PRO A 154 -27.78 -16.82 -26.85
C PRO A 154 -27.91 -15.79 -27.97
N ILE A 155 -28.00 -14.52 -27.60
CA ILE A 155 -27.93 -13.38 -28.51
C ILE A 155 -27.01 -12.31 -27.95
N PRO A 156 -26.22 -11.62 -28.80
CA PRO A 156 -25.53 -10.41 -28.39
C PRO A 156 -26.56 -9.33 -28.07
N ILE A 157 -26.25 -8.50 -27.08
CA ILE A 157 -27.07 -7.35 -26.71
C ILE A 157 -26.23 -6.09 -26.55
N ILE A 158 -26.86 -4.95 -26.82
CA ILE A 158 -26.36 -3.62 -26.46
C ILE A 158 -27.19 -3.15 -25.27
N ASN A 159 -26.53 -2.71 -24.21
CA ASN A 159 -27.20 -2.17 -23.03
C ASN A 159 -27.05 -0.66 -22.99
N ALA A 160 -28.14 0.01 -22.63
CA ALA A 160 -28.13 1.44 -22.36
C ALA A 160 -29.04 1.71 -21.15
N GLY A 161 -28.61 2.60 -20.26
CA GLY A 161 -29.36 2.91 -19.06
C GLY A 161 -29.17 4.34 -18.59
N VAL A 162 -30.15 4.81 -17.83
CA VAL A 162 -30.05 6.01 -17.02
C VAL A 162 -30.47 5.69 -15.60
N ARG A 163 -29.74 6.20 -14.62
CA ARG A 163 -29.97 5.90 -13.21
C ARG A 163 -29.69 7.11 -12.35
N TYR A 164 -30.63 7.43 -11.49
CA TYR A 164 -30.41 8.38 -10.41
C TYR A 164 -30.21 7.62 -9.10
N ARG A 165 -29.10 7.90 -8.41
CA ARG A 165 -28.79 7.32 -7.10
C ARG A 165 -28.92 8.37 -6.02
N PHE A 166 -29.87 8.15 -5.12
CA PHE A 166 -30.10 8.95 -3.93
C PHE A 166 -29.28 8.39 -2.78
N MET A 167 -28.50 9.21 -2.10
CA MET A 167 -27.81 8.80 -0.87
C MET A 167 -28.83 8.69 0.28
N VAL A 168 -28.94 7.50 0.89
CA VAL A 168 -29.79 7.26 2.07
C VAL A 168 -28.94 7.26 3.34
N TYR A 169 -27.77 6.61 3.27
CA TYR A 169 -26.72 6.62 4.31
C TYR A 169 -25.34 6.75 3.65
N GLU A 170 -24.28 6.89 4.46
CA GLU A 170 -22.89 7.04 4.01
C GLU A 170 -22.47 6.08 2.89
N ASN A 171 -22.88 4.81 3.01
CA ASN A 171 -22.55 3.77 2.05
C ASN A 171 -23.79 3.15 1.38
N LEU A 172 -25.01 3.61 1.70
CA LEU A 172 -26.24 3.02 1.16
C LEU A 172 -26.98 4.02 0.28
N HIS A 173 -27.24 3.62 -0.96
CA HIS A 173 -27.96 4.42 -1.94
C HIS A 173 -29.25 3.72 -2.36
N PHE A 174 -30.29 4.52 -2.61
CA PHE A 174 -31.50 4.11 -3.28
C PHE A 174 -31.42 4.50 -4.75
N ASN A 175 -31.76 3.55 -5.63
CA ASN A 175 -31.57 3.69 -7.07
C ASN A 175 -32.92 3.71 -7.77
N VAL A 176 -33.09 4.67 -8.67
CA VAL A 176 -34.22 4.74 -9.60
C VAL A 176 -33.66 4.89 -10.99
N GLY A 177 -34.12 4.08 -11.95
CA GLY A 177 -33.55 4.12 -13.29
C GLY A 177 -34.40 3.50 -14.36
N LEU A 178 -33.81 3.43 -15.54
CA LEU A 178 -34.34 2.82 -16.74
C LEU A 178 -33.20 2.05 -17.41
N LEU A 179 -33.39 0.76 -17.60
CA LEU A 179 -32.43 -0.13 -18.25
C LEU A 179 -33.02 -0.62 -19.57
N THR A 180 -32.24 -0.55 -20.64
CA THR A 180 -32.62 -1.00 -21.98
C THR A 180 -31.68 -2.09 -22.45
N HIS A 181 -32.24 -3.21 -22.89
CA HIS A 181 -31.51 -4.29 -23.56
C HIS A 181 -31.95 -4.32 -25.03
N PHE A 182 -31.04 -4.04 -25.94
CA PHE A 182 -31.27 -4.03 -27.37
C PHE A 182 -30.68 -5.30 -28.00
N ALA A 183 -31.49 -6.05 -28.75
CA ALA A 183 -31.09 -7.29 -29.41
C ALA A 183 -30.92 -7.07 -30.92
N PRO A 184 -29.71 -6.68 -31.40
CA PRO A 184 -29.56 -6.25 -32.78
C PRO A 184 -29.70 -7.35 -33.84
N THR A 185 -29.55 -8.62 -33.43
CA THR A 185 -29.48 -9.76 -34.34
C THR A 185 -30.69 -10.69 -34.24
N ASP A 186 -31.64 -10.39 -33.36
CA ASP A 186 -32.79 -11.26 -33.11
C ASP A 186 -34.05 -10.42 -32.84
N ASN A 187 -35.13 -10.81 -33.49
CA ASN A 187 -36.45 -10.18 -33.51
C ASN A 187 -37.53 -11.12 -32.94
N ARG A 188 -37.11 -12.13 -32.18
CA ARG A 188 -37.99 -13.19 -31.66
C ARG A 188 -38.07 -13.15 -30.14
N LEU A 189 -37.78 -12.02 -29.49
CA LEU A 189 -37.87 -11.91 -28.03
C LEU A 189 -39.31 -12.01 -27.51
N ASP A 190 -40.28 -11.85 -28.41
CA ASP A 190 -41.72 -12.02 -28.19
C ASP A 190 -42.30 -13.28 -28.89
N ALA A 191 -41.42 -14.15 -29.41
CA ALA A 191 -41.74 -15.37 -30.14
C ALA A 191 -42.54 -15.21 -31.47
N PHE A 192 -42.75 -13.98 -31.95
CA PHE A 192 -43.26 -13.76 -33.30
C PHE A 192 -42.19 -14.02 -34.34
N ILE A 193 -42.58 -14.68 -35.43
CA ILE A 193 -41.71 -14.95 -36.57
C ILE A 193 -42.20 -14.05 -37.71
N GLY A 194 -41.41 -13.04 -38.08
CA GLY A 194 -41.67 -12.23 -39.28
C GLY A 194 -41.74 -10.72 -39.09
N SER A 195 -41.48 -10.17 -37.91
CA SER A 195 -41.31 -8.73 -37.76
C SER A 195 -39.93 -8.31 -38.28
N GLU A 196 -39.81 -7.36 -39.20
CA GLU A 196 -38.49 -6.80 -39.57
C GLU A 196 -37.92 -5.86 -38.48
N ARG A 197 -38.64 -5.72 -37.36
CA ARG A 197 -38.31 -4.76 -36.31
C ARG A 197 -37.35 -5.37 -35.30
N MET A 198 -36.43 -4.55 -34.84
CA MET A 198 -35.49 -4.93 -33.79
C MET A 198 -36.20 -4.93 -32.44
N ASP A 199 -35.97 -5.97 -31.66
CA ASP A 199 -36.54 -6.09 -30.33
C ASP A 199 -35.64 -5.45 -29.27
N TRP A 200 -36.31 -4.88 -28.28
CA TRP A 200 -35.67 -4.30 -27.12
C TRP A 200 -36.55 -4.45 -25.88
N LEU A 201 -35.90 -4.70 -24.75
CA LEU A 201 -36.51 -4.76 -23.43
C LEU A 201 -36.23 -3.44 -22.72
N LEU A 202 -37.28 -2.77 -22.26
CA LEU A 202 -37.21 -1.58 -21.45
C LEU A 202 -37.63 -1.92 -20.02
N THR A 203 -36.81 -1.61 -19.05
CA THR A 203 -37.02 -1.98 -17.65
C THR A 203 -36.82 -0.77 -16.75
N PRO A 204 -37.88 -0.02 -16.37
CA PRO A 204 -37.80 0.92 -15.26
C PRO A 204 -37.46 0.16 -13.98
N THR A 205 -36.42 0.59 -13.28
CA THR A 205 -35.87 -0.10 -12.10
C THR A 205 -35.93 0.74 -10.84
N LEU A 206 -36.08 0.04 -9.72
CA LEU A 206 -35.92 0.54 -8.35
C LEU A 206 -35.00 -0.41 -7.60
N GLY A 207 -34.11 0.10 -6.75
CA GLY A 207 -33.15 -0.77 -6.08
C GLY A 207 -32.33 -0.10 -4.99
N LEU A 208 -31.36 -0.86 -4.49
CA LEU A 208 -30.40 -0.41 -3.50
C LEU A 208 -28.99 -0.70 -4.00
N SER A 209 -28.05 0.16 -3.65
CA SER A 209 -26.62 -0.14 -3.80
C SER A 209 -25.82 0.25 -2.58
N TYR A 210 -24.83 -0.58 -2.28
CA TYR A 210 -23.91 -0.41 -1.20
C TYR A 210 -22.51 -0.10 -1.73
N SER A 211 -21.96 1.02 -1.27
CA SER A 211 -20.62 1.47 -1.60
C SER A 211 -19.62 0.86 -0.62
N LEU A 212 -18.73 0.00 -1.13
CA LEU A 212 -17.62 -0.55 -0.38
C LEU A 212 -16.50 0.48 -0.34
N SER A 213 -16.43 1.22 0.77
CA SER A 213 -15.25 2.01 1.08
C SER A 213 -14.06 1.07 1.21
N THR A 214 -13.05 1.21 0.35
CA THR A 214 -11.77 0.56 0.60
C THR A 214 -11.25 1.09 1.94
N PRO A 215 -10.88 0.23 2.90
CA PRO A 215 -10.30 0.70 4.14
C PRO A 215 -9.10 1.59 3.80
N LYS A 216 -9.01 2.74 4.46
CA LYS A 216 -7.86 3.65 4.27
C LYS A 216 -6.60 2.82 4.45
N ARG A 217 -5.67 2.94 3.50
CA ARG A 217 -4.36 2.31 3.59
C ARG A 217 -3.65 2.90 4.82
N GLY A 218 -3.76 2.23 5.97
CA GLY A 218 -3.26 2.72 7.26
C GLY A 218 -4.20 2.49 8.46
N GLU A 219 -5.49 2.25 8.26
CA GLU A 219 -6.38 1.83 9.35
C GLU A 219 -6.32 0.30 9.46
N VAL A 220 -5.36 -0.19 10.27
CA VAL A 220 -5.37 -1.56 10.74
C VAL A 220 -6.62 -1.73 11.59
N PHE A 221 -7.55 -2.58 11.17
CA PHE A 221 -8.66 -3.01 12.02
C PHE A 221 -8.09 -3.83 13.17
N ILE A 222 -7.73 -3.14 14.25
CA ILE A 222 -7.35 -3.75 15.51
C ILE A 222 -8.67 -4.18 16.16
N SER A 223 -8.88 -5.50 16.29
CA SER A 223 -9.98 -6.06 17.06
C SER A 223 -9.99 -5.44 18.46
N ASN A 224 -11.17 -5.25 19.08
CA ASN A 224 -11.24 -4.72 20.46
C ASN A 224 -10.38 -5.52 21.47
N LYS A 225 -10.13 -6.80 21.19
CA LYS A 225 -9.23 -7.65 21.98
C LYS A 225 -7.76 -7.25 21.82
N ASP A 226 -7.37 -6.90 20.60
CA ASP A 226 -6.00 -6.48 20.25
C ASP A 226 -5.73 -5.03 20.68
N LYS A 227 -6.79 -4.20 20.75
CA LYS A 227 -6.70 -2.84 21.31
C LYS A 227 -6.35 -2.89 22.80
N LEU A 228 -6.98 -3.82 23.52
CA LEU A 228 -6.80 -3.98 24.95
C LEU A 228 -5.44 -4.59 25.31
N SER A 229 -4.88 -5.44 24.44
CA SER A 229 -3.49 -5.92 24.60
C SER A 229 -2.47 -4.84 24.25
N LEU A 230 -2.74 -3.99 23.25
CA LEU A 230 -1.89 -2.85 22.93
C LEU A 230 -1.87 -1.81 24.05
N GLU A 231 -3.03 -1.46 24.61
CA GLU A 231 -3.12 -0.50 25.73
C GLU A 231 -2.35 -1.02 26.95
N ARG A 232 -2.42 -2.33 27.24
CA ARG A 232 -1.61 -2.96 28.30
C ARG A 232 -0.12 -2.89 27.98
N ALA A 233 0.28 -3.25 26.76
CA ALA A 233 1.68 -3.18 26.35
C ALA A 233 2.24 -1.75 26.44
N LEU A 234 1.44 -0.74 26.07
CA LEU A 234 1.80 0.67 26.17
C LEU A 234 1.99 1.11 27.63
N THR A 235 1.06 0.69 28.50
CA THR A 235 1.13 0.98 29.95
C THR A 235 2.36 0.31 30.56
N ASP A 236 2.66 -0.93 30.17
CA ASP A 236 3.86 -1.65 30.63
C ASP A 236 5.14 -0.97 30.15
N THR A 237 5.16 -0.44 28.91
CA THR A 237 6.32 0.32 28.40
C THR A 237 6.50 1.67 29.10
N GLU A 238 5.42 2.38 29.40
CA GLU A 238 5.47 3.63 30.17
C GLU A 238 5.98 3.40 31.59
N ILE A 239 5.56 2.29 32.22
CA ILE A 239 6.07 1.88 33.55
C ILE A 239 7.56 1.52 33.48
N GLU A 240 8.01 0.80 32.43
CA GLU A 240 9.44 0.51 32.25
C GLU A 240 10.26 1.76 31.99
N LEU A 241 9.75 2.70 31.18
CA LEU A 241 10.41 3.98 30.92
C LEU A 241 10.55 4.81 32.20
N ALA A 242 9.48 4.90 33.00
CA ALA A 242 9.52 5.59 34.29
C ALA A 242 10.55 4.98 35.25
N LYS A 243 10.62 3.64 35.32
CA LYS A 243 11.63 2.93 36.13
C LYS A 243 13.05 3.19 35.64
N ALA A 244 13.28 3.14 34.33
CA ALA A 244 14.59 3.41 33.74
C ALA A 244 15.03 4.86 34.00
N GLN A 245 14.08 5.80 33.99
CA GLN A 245 14.34 7.21 34.24
C GLN A 245 14.63 7.50 35.72
N ASP A 246 13.93 6.83 36.64
CA ASP A 246 14.24 6.87 38.07
C ASP A 246 15.60 6.23 38.38
N GLU A 247 15.94 5.12 37.73
CA GLU A 247 17.26 4.48 37.88
C GLU A 247 18.38 5.37 37.34
N ALA A 248 18.16 6.06 36.21
CA ALA A 248 19.10 7.04 35.68
C ALA A 248 19.28 8.24 36.63
N ASN A 249 18.19 8.73 37.24
CA ASN A 249 18.24 9.80 38.23
C ASN A 249 19.00 9.38 39.51
N LEU A 250 18.83 8.14 39.95
CA LEU A 250 19.58 7.56 41.08
C LEU A 250 21.07 7.49 40.76
N ARG A 251 21.45 6.95 39.59
CA ARG A 251 22.85 6.90 39.15
C ARG A 251 23.46 8.30 39.01
N GLN A 252 22.68 9.28 38.53
CA GLN A 252 23.15 10.65 38.43
C GLN A 252 23.40 11.28 39.81
N ARG A 253 22.57 10.95 40.81
CA ARG A 253 22.80 11.37 42.20
C ARG A 253 24.06 10.72 42.78
N GLU A 254 24.26 9.42 42.55
CA GLU A 254 25.48 8.72 42.98
C GLU A 254 26.73 9.34 42.36
N ILE A 255 26.71 9.63 41.05
CA ILE A 255 27.83 10.31 40.36
C ILE A 255 28.10 11.69 40.96
N ASN A 256 27.06 12.43 41.33
CA ASN A 256 27.23 13.75 41.95
C ASN A 256 27.85 13.66 43.34
N VAL A 257 27.45 12.68 44.16
CA VAL A 257 28.06 12.42 45.48
C VAL A 257 29.54 12.04 45.30
N ILE A 258 29.84 11.11 44.40
CA ILE A 258 31.22 10.71 44.09
C ILE A 258 32.04 11.91 43.59
N ARG A 259 31.45 12.80 42.79
CA ARG A 259 32.12 14.02 42.31
C ARG A 259 32.41 15.00 43.45
N GLU A 260 31.51 15.13 44.42
CA GLU A 260 31.73 15.96 45.60
C GLU A 260 32.84 15.38 46.47
N ASP A 261 32.85 14.06 46.70
CA ASP A 261 33.92 13.36 47.43
C ASP A 261 35.29 13.54 46.74
N PHE A 262 35.36 13.33 45.42
CA PHE A 262 36.59 13.57 44.66
C PHE A 262 37.04 15.03 44.70
N LYS A 263 36.09 15.97 44.72
CA LYS A 263 36.43 17.39 44.83
C LYS A 263 37.06 17.69 46.20
N MET A 264 36.52 17.13 47.27
CA MET A 264 37.11 17.26 48.62
C MET A 264 38.50 16.64 48.68
N GLU A 265 38.71 15.47 48.04
CA GLU A 265 40.02 14.83 47.95
C GLU A 265 41.02 15.67 47.14
N ILE A 266 40.61 16.22 45.99
CA ILE A 266 41.43 17.14 45.20
C ILE A 266 41.77 18.39 46.02
N ASP A 267 40.82 18.99 46.72
CA ASP A 267 41.06 20.19 47.53
C ASP A 267 42.04 19.88 48.68
N ALA A 268 41.93 18.71 49.31
CA ALA A 268 42.87 18.24 50.34
C ALA A 268 44.28 18.01 49.78
N LEU A 269 44.39 17.32 48.64
CA LEU A 269 45.66 17.08 47.95
C LEU A 269 46.28 18.38 47.44
N THR A 270 45.47 19.35 47.02
CA THR A 270 45.95 20.66 46.57
C THR A 270 46.47 21.47 47.75
N TYR A 271 45.77 21.44 48.89
CA TYR A 271 46.27 22.03 50.13
C TYR A 271 47.57 21.38 50.60
N GLU A 272 47.67 20.05 50.54
CA GLU A 272 48.91 19.33 50.85
C GLU A 272 50.03 19.70 49.87
N ARG A 273 49.74 19.73 48.57
CA ARG A 273 50.70 20.15 47.54
C ARG A 273 51.16 21.58 47.74
N ASP A 274 50.28 22.52 48.07
CA ASP A 274 50.65 23.92 48.29
C ASP A 274 51.42 24.10 49.62
N SER A 275 51.15 23.25 50.62
CA SER A 275 51.96 23.16 51.84
C SER A 275 53.36 22.59 51.57
N LEU A 276 53.47 21.59 50.68
CA LEU A 276 54.73 20.99 50.24
C LEU A 276 55.48 21.91 49.27
N ALA A 277 54.79 22.67 48.43
CA ALA A 277 55.37 23.65 47.52
C ALA A 277 55.97 24.83 48.31
N LYS A 278 55.31 25.27 49.38
CA LYS A 278 55.90 26.22 50.35
C LYS A 278 57.12 25.66 51.09
N LEU A 279 57.23 24.34 51.26
CA LEU A 279 58.43 23.68 51.79
C LEU A 279 59.53 23.50 50.74
N LEU A 280 59.18 23.42 49.45
CA LEU A 280 60.09 23.31 48.31
C LEU A 280 60.61 24.67 47.80
N GLU A 281 59.93 25.78 48.10
CA GLU A 281 60.43 27.14 47.81
C GLU A 281 61.70 27.51 48.59
N ASP A 282 62.07 26.72 49.62
CA ASP A 282 63.34 26.85 50.36
C ASP A 282 64.42 25.83 49.94
N GLY A 283 64.22 25.05 48.87
CA GLY A 283 65.18 24.02 48.54
C GLY A 283 65.06 23.39 47.16
N VAL A 284 66.05 23.72 46.34
CA VAL A 284 66.65 22.89 45.29
C VAL A 284 66.03 22.97 43.89
N GLN A 285 66.84 23.56 43.00
CA GLN A 285 66.81 23.40 41.54
C GLN A 285 66.83 21.93 41.13
N SER A 286 65.93 21.52 40.24
CA SER A 286 66.11 20.27 39.48
C SER A 286 65.81 20.44 37.99
N SER A 287 66.89 20.19 37.26
CA SER A 287 67.06 19.67 35.91
C SER A 287 65.85 19.24 35.07
N LYS A 288 65.88 19.70 33.82
CA LYS A 288 65.18 19.13 32.65
C LYS A 288 65.55 17.64 32.46
N PRO A 289 64.59 16.78 32.04
CA PRO A 289 64.90 15.42 31.64
C PRO A 289 65.59 15.39 30.26
N VAL A 290 66.62 14.55 30.22
CA VAL A 290 67.50 14.22 29.10
C VAL A 290 66.69 13.46 28.04
N ALA A 291 66.66 14.00 26.82
CA ALA A 291 66.25 13.25 25.64
C ALA A 291 67.39 12.29 25.27
N GLU A 292 67.15 10.99 25.45
CA GLU A 292 68.11 9.95 25.09
C GLU A 292 68.18 9.83 23.56
N ALA A 293 69.41 9.85 23.05
CA ALA A 293 69.75 10.05 21.65
C ALA A 293 69.20 8.93 20.73
N ALA A 294 68.71 9.35 19.56
CA ALA A 294 68.32 8.46 18.47
C ALA A 294 69.55 7.71 17.92
N PRO A 295 69.55 6.36 17.83
CA PRO A 295 70.55 5.63 17.07
C PRO A 295 70.39 5.93 15.57
N SER A 296 71.47 6.40 14.95
CA SER A 296 71.55 6.97 13.60
C SER A 296 71.55 5.96 12.43
N ASP A 297 71.09 4.74 12.65
CA ASP A 297 71.14 3.70 11.63
C ASP A 297 69.77 3.55 10.96
N LYS A 298 69.68 3.94 9.69
CA LYS A 298 68.45 3.83 8.93
C LYS A 298 68.05 2.36 8.77
N LYS A 299 66.93 1.96 9.36
CA LYS A 299 66.47 0.56 9.40
C LYS A 299 64.98 0.47 9.11
N TRP A 300 64.57 -0.67 8.57
CA TRP A 300 63.16 -1.04 8.44
C TRP A 300 62.63 -1.50 9.78
N LEU A 301 61.63 -0.78 10.31
CA LEU A 301 61.03 -1.03 11.61
C LEU A 301 59.65 -1.65 11.42
N VAL A 302 59.36 -2.72 12.16
CA VAL A 302 58.01 -3.30 12.24
C VAL A 302 57.27 -2.64 13.41
N ILE A 303 56.24 -1.86 13.10
CA ILE A 303 55.42 -1.13 14.06
C ILE A 303 54.14 -1.92 14.32
N VAL A 304 53.79 -2.08 15.60
CA VAL A 304 52.60 -2.82 16.05
C VAL A 304 51.51 -1.92 16.62
N GLY A 305 51.81 -0.65 16.89
CA GLY A 305 50.82 0.31 17.36
C GLY A 305 51.36 1.73 17.44
N SER A 306 50.45 2.70 17.44
CA SER A 306 50.75 4.13 17.65
C SER A 306 49.79 4.68 18.69
N TYR A 307 50.32 5.30 19.75
CA TYR A 307 49.55 5.71 20.92
C TYR A 307 49.75 7.19 21.25
N PRO A 308 48.74 7.86 21.84
CA PRO A 308 48.84 9.29 22.20
C PRO A 308 49.80 9.56 23.36
N SER A 309 50.03 8.58 24.23
CA SER A 309 50.89 8.71 25.41
C SER A 309 51.81 7.51 25.58
N GLU A 310 52.95 7.74 26.22
CA GLU A 310 53.92 6.69 26.53
C GLU A 310 53.31 5.63 27.47
N ALA A 311 52.46 6.04 28.42
CA ALA A 311 51.77 5.14 29.33
C ALA A 311 50.89 4.12 28.59
N MET A 312 50.13 4.57 27.59
CA MET A 312 49.32 3.67 26.75
C MET A 312 50.18 2.71 25.92
N ALA A 313 51.30 3.20 25.37
CA ALA A 313 52.25 2.37 24.65
C ALA A 313 52.88 1.29 25.55
N ARG A 314 53.18 1.63 26.81
CA ARG A 314 53.68 0.66 27.82
C ARG A 314 52.61 -0.36 28.23
N SER A 315 51.36 0.07 28.41
CA SER A 315 50.24 -0.85 28.69
C SER A 315 50.10 -1.89 27.58
N PHE A 316 50.15 -1.45 26.32
CA PHE A 316 50.10 -2.36 25.18
C PHE A 316 51.25 -3.39 25.19
N ILE A 317 52.49 -2.99 25.47
CA ILE A 317 53.62 -3.93 25.59
C ILE A 317 53.39 -4.91 26.75
N SER A 318 52.80 -4.47 27.86
CA SER A 318 52.52 -5.38 28.98
C SER A 318 51.43 -6.41 28.66
N GLU A 319 50.44 -6.06 27.84
CA GLU A 319 49.26 -6.89 27.56
C GLU A 319 49.41 -7.76 26.32
N THR A 320 50.27 -7.38 25.37
CA THR A 320 50.41 -8.12 24.10
C THR A 320 50.99 -9.53 24.30
N ALA A 321 50.51 -10.48 23.47
CA ALA A 321 51.00 -11.86 23.39
C ALA A 321 52.25 -12.00 22.50
N LEU A 322 52.71 -10.92 21.87
CA LEU A 322 53.93 -10.89 21.07
C LEU A 322 55.18 -11.00 21.94
N ASP A 323 56.30 -11.42 21.34
CA ASP A 323 57.59 -11.43 22.03
C ASP A 323 58.03 -9.99 22.37
N LYS A 324 58.25 -9.74 23.66
CA LYS A 324 58.57 -8.42 24.22
C LYS A 324 60.07 -8.14 24.22
N SER A 325 60.91 -9.14 23.95
CA SER A 325 62.37 -9.08 24.11
C SER A 325 63.03 -7.96 23.31
N ASN A 326 62.49 -7.62 22.14
CA ASN A 326 63.04 -6.60 21.22
C ASN A 326 62.12 -5.38 21.06
N MET A 327 61.08 -5.26 21.89
CA MET A 327 60.13 -4.16 21.79
C MET A 327 60.71 -2.85 22.33
N SER A 328 60.52 -1.76 21.58
CA SER A 328 60.92 -0.41 22.00
C SER A 328 59.84 0.61 21.66
N ILE A 329 59.77 1.68 22.46
CA ILE A 329 58.86 2.81 22.22
C ILE A 329 59.69 3.96 21.66
N ARG A 330 59.25 4.55 20.54
CA ARG A 330 59.85 5.78 20.00
C ARG A 330 58.80 6.84 19.76
N PHE A 331 59.11 8.07 20.14
CA PHE A 331 58.27 9.22 19.87
C PHE A 331 58.48 9.71 18.42
N SER A 332 57.38 9.88 17.68
CA SER A 332 57.40 10.43 16.32
C SER A 332 56.90 11.87 16.37
N GLU A 333 57.84 12.83 16.32
CA GLU A 333 57.52 14.26 16.38
C GLU A 333 56.56 14.70 15.27
N GLU A 334 56.73 14.19 14.05
CA GLU A 334 55.88 14.50 12.89
C GLU A 334 54.39 14.23 13.14
N LYS A 335 54.08 13.16 13.89
CA LYS A 335 52.69 12.74 14.14
C LYS A 335 52.25 12.96 15.59
N GLY A 336 53.13 13.43 16.47
CA GLY A 336 52.83 13.62 17.89
C GLY A 336 52.41 12.35 18.63
N VAL A 337 52.90 11.17 18.22
CA VAL A 337 52.50 9.86 18.79
C VAL A 337 53.71 9.00 19.18
N TYR A 338 53.50 8.14 20.18
CA TYR A 338 54.45 7.10 20.60
C TYR A 338 54.20 5.83 19.81
N ARG A 339 55.20 5.38 19.04
CA ARG A 339 55.13 4.16 18.23
C ARG A 339 55.80 3.02 18.97
N VAL A 340 55.10 1.88 19.03
CA VAL A 340 55.67 0.63 19.56
C VAL A 340 56.29 -0.14 18.39
N ILE A 341 57.59 -0.31 18.45
CA ILE A 341 58.40 -1.04 17.48
C ILE A 341 58.62 -2.45 18.02
N HIS A 342 58.26 -3.47 17.24
CA HIS A 342 58.47 -4.87 17.60
C HIS A 342 59.91 -5.33 17.28
N SER A 343 60.43 -4.94 16.12
CA SER A 343 61.78 -5.32 15.67
C SER A 343 62.29 -4.40 14.56
N SER A 344 63.62 -4.37 14.36
CA SER A 344 64.31 -3.54 13.36
C SER A 344 65.21 -4.39 12.47
N PHE A 345 65.20 -4.16 11.16
CA PHE A 345 65.95 -4.90 10.15
C PHE A 345 66.65 -3.97 9.16
N GLU A 346 67.77 -4.41 8.59
CA GLU A 346 68.45 -3.66 7.54
C GLU A 346 67.79 -3.89 6.16
N GLY A 347 67.24 -5.08 5.93
CA GLY A 347 66.58 -5.46 4.68
C GLY A 347 65.05 -5.36 4.73
N GLN A 348 64.45 -4.72 3.73
CA GLN A 348 63.00 -4.58 3.61
C GLN A 348 62.27 -5.95 3.56
N THR A 349 62.84 -6.91 2.82
CA THR A 349 62.26 -8.25 2.64
C THR A 349 62.13 -8.99 3.97
N GLU A 350 63.09 -8.80 4.87
CA GLU A 350 63.09 -9.45 6.18
C GLU A 350 62.05 -8.81 7.11
N ALA A 351 61.97 -7.47 7.11
CA ALA A 351 60.93 -6.74 7.82
C ALA A 351 59.51 -7.11 7.36
N LEU A 352 59.30 -7.34 6.06
CA LEU A 352 58.02 -7.78 5.52
C LEU A 352 57.63 -9.18 6.02
N ARG A 353 58.57 -10.13 6.02
CA ARG A 353 58.32 -11.49 6.54
C ARG A 353 57.94 -11.49 8.02
N VAL A 354 58.60 -10.65 8.81
CA VAL A 354 58.31 -10.54 10.24
C VAL A 354 56.99 -9.81 10.48
N ARG A 355 56.70 -8.75 9.72
CA ARG A 355 55.37 -8.10 9.74
C ARG A 355 54.26 -9.10 9.50
N ASP A 356 54.39 -9.95 8.48
CA ASP A 356 53.31 -10.90 8.13
C ASP A 356 53.03 -11.92 9.23
N ARG A 357 54.07 -12.37 9.95
CA ARG A 357 53.89 -13.20 11.16
C ARG A 357 53.27 -12.42 12.31
N VAL A 358 53.73 -11.19 12.55
CA VAL A 358 53.19 -10.33 13.62
C VAL A 358 51.71 -9.99 13.37
N ARG A 359 51.29 -9.90 12.11
CA ARG A 359 49.88 -9.68 11.73
C ARG A 359 48.93 -10.79 12.12
N GLU A 360 49.43 -11.99 12.41
CA GLU A 360 48.60 -13.06 12.96
C GLU A 360 48.11 -12.72 14.39
N VAL A 361 48.84 -11.87 15.12
CA VAL A 361 48.50 -11.44 16.49
C VAL A 361 48.00 -9.99 16.52
N VAL A 362 48.59 -9.11 15.70
CA VAL A 362 48.26 -7.69 15.62
C VAL A 362 48.06 -7.31 14.15
N SER A 363 46.82 -7.40 13.68
CA SER A 363 46.42 -7.21 12.28
C SER A 363 46.95 -5.92 11.66
N ASP A 364 47.05 -4.87 12.48
CA ASP A 364 47.38 -3.51 12.04
C ASP A 364 48.89 -3.27 11.97
N ALA A 365 49.71 -4.30 12.18
CA ALA A 365 51.15 -4.16 12.10
C ALA A 365 51.61 -3.72 10.69
N TRP A 366 52.56 -2.81 10.63
CA TRP A 366 53.07 -2.23 9.38
C TRP A 366 54.57 -1.96 9.48
N ILE A 367 55.21 -1.59 8.37
CA ILE A 367 56.64 -1.28 8.35
C ILE A 367 56.89 0.16 7.92
N ILE A 368 57.91 0.76 8.50
CA ILE A 368 58.44 2.06 8.07
C ILE A 368 59.95 1.97 7.91
N PHE A 369 60.50 2.74 6.98
CA PHE A 369 61.93 3.01 6.94
C PHE A 369 62.18 4.30 7.70
N TRP A 370 62.95 4.22 8.78
CA TRP A 370 63.32 5.36 9.61
C TRP A 370 64.83 5.56 9.53
#